data_AF-A0A949ERD6-F1
#
_entry.id   AF-A0A949ERD6-F1
#
_cell.length_a   1.000
_cell.length_b   1.000
_cell.length_c   1.000
_cell.angle_alpha   90.00
_cell.angle_beta   90.00
_cell.angle_gamma   90.00
#
_symmetry.space_group_name_H-M   'P 1'
#
loop_
_entity.id
_entity.type
_entity.pdbx_description
1 polymer ?
#
loop_
_entity_poly.entity_id
_entity_poly.type
_entity_poly.pdbx_seq_one_letter_code
_entity_poly.pdbx_strand_id
1 'polypeptide(L)'
;MKKSVLCSVAFALVLGFAATSALAADVVTYPAAKAPMGKVTFNHKDHGTKLGDCAKCHEGTPAKIAINKEAAHGKACLDCHKAMKQGPVKCAECHKK
;
A
#
# COMPACT_ATOMS: atom_id res chain seq x y z
N MET A 1 -63.38 -6.82 13.83
CA MET A 1 -62.61 -8.05 14.12
C MET A 1 -61.13 -7.66 14.12
N LYS A 2 -60.62 -7.09 15.22
CA LYS A 2 -59.82 -7.80 16.23
C LYS A 2 -58.71 -8.66 15.62
N LYS A 3 -57.51 -8.10 15.53
CA LYS A 3 -56.25 -8.68 16.02
C LYS A 3 -55.21 -7.56 16.11
N SER A 4 -55.16 -6.98 17.31
CA SER A 4 -54.03 -6.25 17.86
C SER A 4 -52.78 -7.13 17.91
N VAL A 5 -51.67 -6.53 18.37
CA VAL A 5 -50.39 -7.11 18.83
C VAL A 5 -49.29 -6.92 17.77
N LEU A 6 -48.12 -6.33 18.05
CA LEU A 6 -47.61 -5.50 19.14
C LEU A 6 -46.17 -5.18 18.68
N CYS A 7 -45.67 -4.00 19.03
CA CYS A 7 -44.27 -3.71 19.36
C CYS A 7 -43.16 -4.60 18.79
N SER A 8 -42.36 -4.06 17.88
CA SER A 8 -40.89 -4.21 17.93
C SER A 8 -40.25 -2.96 17.34
N VAL A 9 -40.33 -1.88 18.13
CA VAL A 9 -39.38 -0.79 18.09
C VAL A 9 -38.00 -1.39 18.35
N ALA A 10 -37.13 -1.36 17.35
CA ALA A 10 -35.66 -1.20 17.48
C ALA A 10 -34.96 -1.62 16.17
N PHE A 11 -35.22 -0.90 15.07
CA PHE A 11 -34.22 -0.82 14.00
C PHE A 11 -33.29 0.37 14.30
N ALA A 12 -32.66 0.31 15.46
CA ALA A 12 -31.63 1.23 15.89
C ALA A 12 -30.39 0.38 16.19
N LEU A 13 -29.65 0.00 15.16
CA LEU A 13 -28.24 -0.33 15.32
C LEU A 13 -27.48 0.02 14.05
N VAL A 14 -26.99 1.26 14.03
CA VAL A 14 -25.60 1.58 13.69
C VAL A 14 -25.07 0.83 12.46
N LEU A 15 -25.41 1.31 11.26
CA LEU A 15 -24.45 1.22 10.17
C LEU A 15 -23.35 2.22 10.49
N GLY A 16 -22.44 1.76 11.35
CA GLY A 16 -21.23 2.47 11.69
C GLY A 16 -20.56 2.91 10.41
N PHE A 17 -20.34 4.22 10.32
CA PHE A 17 -19.38 4.79 9.41
C PHE A 17 -18.05 4.10 9.75
N ALA A 18 -17.74 3.01 9.06
CA ALA A 18 -16.45 2.37 9.14
C ALA A 18 -15.49 3.38 8.51
N ALA A 19 -15.01 4.31 9.32
CA ALA A 19 -13.77 5.00 9.06
C ALA A 19 -12.73 3.89 8.95
N THR A 20 -12.53 3.41 7.73
CA THR A 20 -11.44 2.51 7.39
C THR A 20 -10.19 3.32 7.67
N SER A 21 -9.64 3.18 8.87
CA SER A 21 -8.32 3.69 9.18
C SER A 21 -7.38 3.14 8.11
N ALA A 22 -6.81 4.04 7.33
CA ALA A 22 -5.84 3.72 6.29
C ALA A 22 -4.56 3.25 6.98
N LEU A 23 -4.53 2.01 7.46
CA LEU A 23 -3.32 1.38 7.96
C LEU A 23 -2.41 1.14 6.76
N ALA A 24 -1.23 1.76 6.78
CA ALA A 24 -0.21 1.49 5.78
C ALA A 24 0.28 0.04 5.94
N ALA A 25 0.41 -0.70 4.83
CA ALA A 25 0.98 -2.03 4.86
C ALA A 25 2.48 -1.95 5.22
N ASP A 26 2.93 -2.78 6.16
CA ASP A 26 4.36 -2.86 6.51
C ASP A 26 5.20 -3.35 5.32
N VAL A 27 4.66 -4.29 4.55
CA VAL A 27 5.30 -4.87 3.36
C VAL A 27 4.31 -4.93 2.21
N VAL A 28 4.74 -4.48 1.04
CA VAL A 28 3.98 -4.55 -0.22
C VAL A 28 4.70 -5.50 -1.17
N THR A 29 3.97 -6.47 -1.74
CA THR A 29 4.53 -7.39 -2.74
C THR A 29 3.93 -7.09 -4.10
N TYR A 30 4.80 -6.78 -5.07
CA TYR A 30 4.44 -6.64 -6.47
C TYR A 30 4.63 -7.99 -7.17
N PRO A 31 3.58 -8.56 -7.80
CA PRO A 31 3.70 -9.82 -8.52
C PRO A 31 4.66 -9.70 -9.70
N ALA A 32 5.20 -10.83 -10.13
CA ALA A 32 6.01 -10.90 -11.34
C ALA A 32 5.15 -10.49 -12.55
N ALA A 33 5.49 -9.36 -13.17
CA ALA A 33 4.75 -8.87 -14.33
C ALA A 33 4.96 -9.76 -15.58
N LYS A 34 6.14 -10.38 -15.71
CA LYS A 34 6.50 -11.22 -16.86
C LYS A 34 7.62 -12.19 -16.52
N ALA A 35 7.50 -13.44 -16.91
CA ALA A 35 8.63 -14.38 -16.88
C ALA A 35 9.79 -13.91 -17.80
N PRO A 36 11.06 -14.08 -17.39
CA PRO A 36 11.53 -14.80 -16.20
C PRO A 36 11.74 -13.93 -14.96
N MET A 37 11.15 -12.73 -14.87
CA MET A 37 11.32 -11.86 -13.71
C MET A 37 10.57 -12.39 -12.50
N GLY A 38 11.18 -12.26 -11.33
CA GLY A 38 10.56 -12.59 -10.05
C GLY A 38 9.70 -11.45 -9.49
N LYS A 39 9.01 -11.75 -8.38
CA LYS A 39 8.25 -10.75 -7.61
C LYS A 39 9.20 -9.73 -6.98
N VAL A 40 8.67 -8.55 -6.67
CA VAL A 40 9.41 -7.50 -5.97
C VAL A 40 8.74 -7.24 -4.64
N THR A 41 9.49 -7.36 -3.55
CA THR A 41 8.99 -7.07 -2.20
C THR A 41 9.53 -5.73 -1.74
N PHE A 42 8.62 -4.82 -1.41
CA PHE A 42 8.92 -3.50 -0.85
C PHE A 42 8.59 -3.49 0.64
N ASN A 43 9.61 -3.36 1.48
CA ASN A 43 9.42 -3.16 2.91
C ASN A 43 9.16 -1.68 3.19
N HIS A 44 7.88 -1.30 3.21
CA HIS A 44 7.43 0.08 3.41
C HIS A 44 7.82 0.59 4.80
N LYS A 45 7.72 -0.26 5.83
CA LYS A 45 8.12 0.08 7.20
C LYS A 45 9.61 0.44 7.29
N ASP A 46 10.48 -0.37 6.71
CA ASP A 46 11.93 -0.09 6.71
C ASP A 46 12.26 1.22 6.00
N HIS A 47 11.61 1.50 4.87
CA HIS A 47 11.81 2.76 4.16
C HIS A 47 11.31 3.94 5.00
N GLY A 48 10.13 3.82 5.61
CA GLY A 48 9.59 4.83 6.52
C GLY A 48 10.52 5.11 7.70
N THR A 49 11.06 4.08 8.35
CA THR A 49 11.99 4.22 9.48
C THR A 49 13.35 4.79 9.06
N LYS A 50 13.90 4.38 7.91
CA LYS A 50 15.24 4.82 7.46
C LYS A 50 15.23 6.23 6.87
N LEU A 51 14.18 6.58 6.14
CA LEU A 51 14.07 7.89 5.49
C LEU A 51 13.50 8.94 6.42
N GLY A 52 12.59 8.57 7.34
CA GLY A 52 11.95 9.49 8.28
C GLY A 52 11.10 10.58 7.62
N ASP A 53 10.92 10.54 6.31
CA ASP A 53 10.26 11.57 5.51
C ASP A 53 9.31 10.93 4.50
N CYS A 54 8.02 10.97 4.82
CA CYS A 54 6.94 10.44 3.98
C CYS A 54 6.85 11.16 2.63
N ALA A 55 7.28 12.43 2.56
CA ALA A 55 7.19 13.25 1.36
C ALA A 55 8.18 12.81 0.27
N LYS A 56 9.14 11.93 0.59
CA LYS A 56 10.02 11.29 -0.41
C LYS A 56 9.26 10.39 -1.39
N CYS A 57 8.08 9.92 -1.01
CA CYS A 57 7.26 9.04 -1.86
C CYS A 57 5.82 9.53 -2.01
N HIS A 58 5.23 10.13 -0.98
CA HIS A 58 3.84 10.58 -1.00
C HIS A 58 3.75 12.09 -1.18
N GLU A 59 2.94 12.52 -2.15
CA GLU A 59 2.59 13.92 -2.33
C GLU A 59 1.39 14.24 -1.41
N GLY A 60 1.62 15.07 -0.39
CA GLY A 60 0.59 15.45 0.59
C GLY A 60 0.27 14.34 1.59
N THR A 61 -1.02 14.14 1.89
CA THR A 61 -1.46 13.09 2.82
C THR A 61 -1.13 11.70 2.26
N PRO A 62 -0.41 10.84 3.01
CA PRO A 62 -0.07 9.49 2.55
C PRO A 62 -1.31 8.70 2.11
N ALA A 63 -1.26 8.23 0.88
CA ALA A 63 -2.31 7.45 0.24
C ALA A 63 -1.68 6.36 -0.63
N LYS A 64 -2.47 5.36 -1.01
CA LYS A 64 -2.01 4.28 -1.90
C LYS A 64 -1.51 4.87 -3.23
N ILE A 65 -0.27 4.57 -3.58
CA ILE A 65 0.33 4.98 -4.86
C ILE A 65 0.14 3.85 -5.88
N ALA A 66 -0.37 4.18 -7.06
CA ALA A 66 -0.36 3.25 -8.18
C ALA A 66 1.07 3.15 -8.75
N ILE A 67 1.67 1.96 -8.66
CA ILE A 67 3.00 1.69 -9.19
C ILE A 67 2.88 0.84 -10.45
N ASN A 68 3.36 1.38 -11.57
CA ASN A 68 3.57 0.67 -12.82
C ASN A 68 5.07 0.41 -13.04
N LYS A 69 5.38 -0.26 -14.17
CA LYS A 69 6.76 -0.62 -14.52
C LYS A 69 7.65 0.62 -14.67
N GLU A 70 7.16 1.67 -15.32
CA GLU A 70 7.91 2.88 -15.62
C GLU A 70 8.24 3.64 -14.33
N ALA A 71 7.26 3.77 -13.43
CA ALA A 71 7.46 4.39 -12.12
C ALA A 71 8.46 3.60 -11.26
N ALA A 72 8.35 2.27 -11.23
CA ALA A 72 9.24 1.40 -10.45
C ALA A 72 10.70 1.46 -10.94
N HIS A 73 10.92 1.46 -12.26
CA HIS A 73 12.26 1.61 -12.85
C HIS A 73 12.75 3.06 -12.90
N GLY A 74 11.95 4.01 -12.41
CA GLY A 74 12.32 5.41 -12.28
C GLY A 74 12.14 5.90 -10.85
N LYS A 75 11.44 7.04 -10.71
CA LYS A 75 11.36 7.82 -9.47
C LYS A 75 10.83 7.07 -8.25
N ALA A 76 9.99 6.05 -8.43
CA ALA A 76 9.37 5.38 -7.29
C ALA A 76 10.32 4.41 -6.57
N CYS A 77 11.35 3.89 -7.25
CA CYS A 77 12.32 2.97 -6.62
C CYS A 77 13.75 3.20 -7.12
N LEU A 78 14.00 2.95 -8.41
CA LEU A 78 15.36 2.80 -8.93
C LEU A 78 16.18 4.10 -8.89
N ASP A 79 15.57 5.24 -9.20
CA ASP A 79 16.30 6.51 -9.27
C ASP A 79 16.83 6.93 -7.90
N CYS A 80 16.01 6.73 -6.86
CA CYS A 80 16.42 6.97 -5.48
C CYS A 80 17.60 6.07 -5.08
N HIS A 81 17.52 4.77 -5.36
CA HIS A 81 18.61 3.84 -5.02
C HIS A 81 19.92 4.18 -5.75
N LYS A 82 19.83 4.62 -7.01
CA LYS A 82 21.00 5.09 -7.78
C LYS A 82 21.57 6.38 -7.21
N ALA A 83 20.72 7.37 -6.95
CA ALA A 83 21.14 8.68 -6.46
C ALA A 83 21.77 8.60 -5.07
N MET A 84 21.16 7.81 -4.16
CA MET A 84 21.67 7.58 -2.81
C MET A 84 22.82 6.56 -2.77
N LYS A 85 23.09 5.86 -3.88
CA LYS A 85 24.02 4.72 -3.94
C LYS A 85 23.74 3.67 -2.86
N GLN A 86 22.47 3.48 -2.54
CA GLN A 86 22.00 2.66 -1.42
C GLN A 86 20.74 1.92 -1.84
N GLY A 87 20.70 0.61 -1.61
CA GLY A 87 19.60 -0.25 -2.03
C GLY A 87 19.84 -0.94 -3.39
N PRO A 88 18.94 -1.84 -3.80
CA PRO A 88 19.12 -2.66 -5.00
C PRO A 88 19.00 -1.85 -6.29
N VAL A 89 19.95 -2.04 -7.20
CA VAL A 89 19.96 -1.38 -8.53
C VAL A 89 20.06 -2.37 -9.69
N LYS A 90 20.40 -3.63 -9.42
CA LYS A 90 20.44 -4.70 -10.44
C LYS A 90 19.11 -5.44 -10.50
N CYS A 91 18.81 -5.99 -11.68
CA CYS A 91 17.54 -6.67 -11.95
C CYS A 91 17.19 -7.74 -10.90
N ALA A 92 18.14 -8.65 -10.61
CA ALA A 92 17.95 -9.77 -9.70
C ALA A 92 17.99 -9.38 -8.20
N GLU A 93 18.36 -8.15 -7.89
CA GLU A 93 18.33 -7.64 -6.51
C GLU A 93 16.90 -7.23 -6.12
N CYS A 94 16.13 -6.69 -7.07
CA CYS A 94 14.70 -6.40 -6.89
C CYS A 94 13.81 -7.60 -7.25
N HIS A 95 14.04 -8.23 -8.42
CA HIS A 95 13.19 -9.30 -8.95
C HIS A 95 13.63 -10.68 -8.42
N LYS A 96 13.12 -11.05 -7.25
CA LYS A 96 13.41 -12.34 -6.61
C LYS A 96 12.42 -13.40 -7.07
N LYS A 97 12.94 -14.49 -7.63
CA LYS A 97 12.16 -15.68 -7.97
C LYS A 97 11.76 -16.43 -6.71
#